data_AF-A0A1J3CS62-F1
#
_entry.id   AF-A0A1J3CS62-F1
#
_cell.length_a   1.000
_cell.length_b   1.000
_cell.length_c   1.000
_cell.angle_alpha   90.00
_cell.angle_beta   90.00
_cell.angle_gamma   90.00
#
_symmetry.space_group_name_H-M   'P 1'
#
loop_
_entity.id
_entity.type
_entity.pdbx_description
1 polymer ?
#
loop_
_entity_poly.entity_id
_entity_poly.type
_entity_poly.pdbx_seq_one_letter_code
_entity_poly.pdbx_strand_id
1 'polypeptide(L)'
;FVSACITGSAPLTAVQLLWVNMIMDTLGALALATEPPNEGLMKRPPIARTASFITKTMWRNIAGQSVYQLIVLGILNFAGKSLLKLDGPDSTAVLNTVIFNSFVFCQVFNEINSRDIEKINVFKGMFNSWVFTGVMTVTVVFQVIIVEFLGAFATTVPLSWQHWLLSILIGSLSMIVAVFLKCIPVESCRHHDGYELLPSGPSSSISA
;
A
#
# COMPACT_ATOMS: atom_id res chain seq x y z
N PHE A 1 17.61 6.48 -5.40
CA PHE A 1 18.45 6.58 -6.62
C PHE A 1 18.22 7.90 -7.34
N VAL A 2 17.07 8.12 -8.00
CA VAL A 2 16.79 9.35 -8.78
C VAL A 2 17.04 10.65 -8.01
N SER A 3 16.51 10.78 -6.79
CA SER A 3 16.74 11.97 -5.96
C SER A 3 18.23 12.16 -5.61
N ALA A 4 18.97 11.09 -5.30
CA ALA A 4 20.40 11.17 -5.04
C ALA A 4 21.21 11.60 -6.28
N CYS A 5 20.79 11.20 -7.49
CA CYS A 5 21.42 11.64 -8.73
C CYS A 5 21.18 13.13 -9.03
N ILE A 6 20.01 13.67 -8.65
CA ILE A 6 19.65 15.06 -8.96
C ILE A 6 20.08 16.03 -7.85
N THR A 7 19.91 15.67 -6.59
CA THR A 7 20.13 16.54 -5.42
C THR A 7 21.35 16.15 -4.58
N GLY A 8 21.99 15.02 -4.86
CA GLY A 8 23.16 14.53 -4.11
C GLY A 8 22.85 13.93 -2.74
N SER A 9 21.58 13.96 -2.30
CA SER A 9 21.15 13.41 -1.02
C SER A 9 19.92 12.50 -1.19
N ALA A 10 19.81 11.47 -0.35
CA ALA A 10 18.64 10.62 -0.33
C ALA A 10 17.50 11.28 0.47
N PRO A 11 16.25 11.22 -0.01
CA PRO A 11 15.10 11.83 0.67
C PRO A 11 14.73 11.09 1.96
N LEU A 12 15.17 9.84 2.10
CA LEU A 12 14.93 8.96 3.23
C LEU A 12 16.26 8.38 3.68
N THR A 13 16.45 8.27 4.99
CA THR A 13 17.65 7.68 5.57
C THR A 13 17.62 6.15 5.48
N ALA A 14 18.77 5.49 5.63
CA ALA A 14 18.84 4.03 5.62
C ALA A 14 18.00 3.41 6.75
N VAL A 15 17.98 4.03 7.93
CA VAL A 15 17.18 3.56 9.09
C VAL A 15 15.68 3.70 8.82
N GLN A 16 15.26 4.80 8.20
CA GLN A 16 13.86 5.02 7.81
C GLN A 16 13.39 3.99 6.78
N LEU A 17 14.23 3.69 5.78
CA LEU A 17 13.93 2.65 4.78
C LEU A 17 13.92 1.26 5.39
N LEU A 18 14.79 0.98 6.35
CA LEU A 18 14.80 -0.29 7.09
C LEU A 18 13.51 -0.46 7.90
N TRP A 19 13.07 0.58 8.61
CA TRP A 19 11.79 0.55 9.33
C TRP A 19 10.62 0.16 8.43
N VAL A 20 10.50 0.80 7.26
CA VAL A 20 9.41 0.52 6.31
C VAL A 20 9.53 -0.90 5.76
N ASN A 21 10.66 -1.25 5.15
CA ASN A 21 10.79 -2.53 4.44
C ASN A 21 10.82 -3.74 5.40
N MET A 22 11.38 -3.59 6.59
CA MET A 22 11.61 -4.72 7.50
C MET A 22 10.47 -4.91 8.49
N ILE A 23 9.85 -3.83 8.98
CA ILE A 23 8.85 -3.95 10.05
C ILE A 23 7.46 -3.68 9.49
N MET A 24 7.25 -2.53 8.85
CA MET A 24 5.92 -2.18 8.30
C MET A 24 5.45 -3.20 7.26
N ASP A 25 6.25 -3.41 6.21
CA ASP A 25 5.88 -4.28 5.11
C ASP A 25 5.79 -5.75 5.55
N THR A 26 6.65 -6.19 6.48
CA THR A 26 6.59 -7.55 7.03
C THR A 26 5.35 -7.76 7.90
N LEU A 27 5.02 -6.82 8.78
CA LEU A 27 3.81 -6.88 9.60
C LEU A 27 2.57 -6.84 8.72
N GLY A 28 2.57 -6.02 7.68
CA GLY A 28 1.46 -5.94 6.74
C GLY A 28 1.31 -7.19 5.89
N ALA A 29 2.42 -7.75 5.40
CA ALA A 29 2.40 -9.05 4.70
C ALA A 29 1.87 -10.17 5.60
N LEU A 30 2.24 -10.17 6.89
CA LEU A 30 1.71 -11.10 7.89
C LEU A 30 0.20 -10.88 8.12
N ALA A 31 -0.25 -9.63 8.22
CA ALA A 31 -1.66 -9.28 8.35
C ALA A 31 -2.48 -9.79 7.16
N LEU A 32 -1.97 -9.60 5.94
CA LEU A 32 -2.58 -10.07 4.71
C LEU A 32 -2.60 -11.61 4.60
N ALA A 33 -1.53 -12.28 5.08
CA ALA A 33 -1.45 -13.73 5.07
C ALA A 33 -2.37 -14.42 6.09
N THR A 34 -2.75 -13.72 7.15
CA THR A 34 -3.62 -14.23 8.23
C THR A 34 -5.10 -13.91 8.02
N GLU A 35 -5.45 -13.30 6.90
CA GLU A 35 -6.85 -13.00 6.60
C GLU A 35 -7.68 -14.26 6.33
N PRO A 36 -8.91 -14.33 6.88
CA PRO A 36 -9.78 -15.46 6.66
C PRO A 36 -10.16 -15.58 5.17
N PRO A 37 -10.31 -16.81 4.65
CA PRO A 37 -10.60 -17.05 3.24
C PRO A 37 -11.92 -16.40 2.83
N ASN A 38 -11.90 -15.67 1.72
CA ASN A 38 -13.08 -15.02 1.17
C ASN A 38 -13.98 -16.06 0.48
N GLU A 39 -15.27 -16.15 0.81
CA GLU A 39 -16.22 -17.12 0.22
C GLU A 39 -16.32 -17.00 -1.31
N GLY A 40 -15.98 -15.83 -1.87
CA GLY A 40 -15.89 -15.62 -3.32
C GLY A 40 -14.73 -16.39 -4.00
N LEU A 41 -13.74 -16.88 -3.25
CA LEU A 41 -12.61 -17.66 -3.80
C LEU A 41 -13.07 -19.01 -4.35
N MET A 42 -14.08 -19.63 -3.73
CA MET A 42 -14.62 -20.92 -4.20
C MET A 42 -15.39 -20.82 -5.52
N LYS A 43 -15.80 -19.61 -5.92
CA LYS A 43 -16.51 -19.35 -7.18
C LYS A 43 -15.57 -19.02 -8.34
N ARG A 44 -14.26 -18.90 -8.08
CA ARG A 44 -13.26 -18.63 -9.13
C ARG A 44 -12.80 -19.93 -9.77
N PRO A 45 -12.61 -19.96 -11.10
CA PRO A 45 -12.02 -21.12 -11.77
C PRO A 45 -10.60 -21.39 -11.24
N PRO A 46 -10.16 -22.66 -11.24
CA PRO A 46 -8.84 -23.04 -10.75
C PRO A 46 -7.74 -22.38 -11.60
N ILE A 47 -6.70 -21.87 -10.93
CA ILE A 47 -5.57 -21.24 -11.61
C ILE A 47 -4.71 -22.33 -12.28
N ALA A 48 -4.46 -22.20 -13.58
CA ALA A 48 -3.58 -23.12 -14.31
C ALA A 48 -2.14 -23.09 -13.74
N ARG A 49 -1.47 -24.25 -13.67
CA ARG A 49 -0.08 -24.36 -13.17
C ARG A 49 0.95 -23.55 -13.98
N THR A 50 0.60 -23.18 -15.21
CA THR A 50 1.40 -22.35 -16.13
C THR A 50 1.05 -20.87 -16.08
N ALA A 51 0.08 -20.45 -15.25
CA ALA A 51 -0.28 -19.05 -15.12
C ALA A 51 0.84 -18.23 -14.46
N SER A 52 1.09 -17.03 -14.97
CA SER A 52 2.03 -16.08 -14.37
C SER A 52 1.63 -15.74 -12.93
N PHE A 53 2.60 -15.78 -12.00
CA PHE A 53 2.39 -15.40 -10.59
C PHE A 53 1.91 -13.94 -10.45
N ILE A 54 2.39 -13.05 -11.31
CA ILE A 54 1.96 -11.65 -11.37
C ILE A 54 0.96 -11.52 -12.53
N THR A 55 -0.29 -11.23 -12.19
CA THR A 55 -1.36 -10.95 -13.17
C THR A 55 -1.22 -9.54 -13.74
N LYS A 56 -1.76 -9.30 -14.95
CA LYS A 56 -1.79 -7.97 -15.55
C LYS A 56 -2.49 -6.94 -14.64
N THR A 57 -3.52 -7.37 -13.90
CA THR A 57 -4.24 -6.56 -12.89
C THR A 57 -3.32 -6.14 -11.74
N MET A 58 -2.48 -7.06 -11.23
CA MET A 58 -1.49 -6.73 -10.20
C MET A 58 -0.44 -5.76 -10.75
N TRP A 59 0.03 -5.97 -11.98
CA TRP A 59 1.06 -5.10 -12.55
C TRP A 59 0.56 -3.66 -12.75
N ARG A 60 -0.69 -3.47 -13.21
CA ARG A 60 -1.33 -2.14 -13.28
C ARG A 60 -1.37 -1.46 -11.91
N ASN A 61 -1.78 -2.19 -10.86
CA ASN A 61 -1.86 -1.62 -9.52
C ASN A 61 -0.46 -1.26 -8.97
N ILE A 62 0.53 -2.15 -9.13
CA ILE A 62 1.92 -1.91 -8.70
C ILE A 62 2.53 -0.72 -9.45
N ALA A 63 2.38 -0.68 -10.78
CA ALA A 63 2.92 0.41 -11.60
C ALA A 63 2.28 1.75 -11.23
N GLY A 64 0.95 1.79 -11.09
CA GLY A 64 0.25 3.02 -10.75
C GLY A 64 0.58 3.54 -9.34
N GLN A 65 0.67 2.65 -8.34
CA GLN A 65 1.10 3.04 -6.99
C GLN A 65 2.56 3.51 -6.97
N SER A 66 3.45 2.81 -7.68
CA SER A 66 4.87 3.20 -7.76
C SER A 66 5.04 4.57 -8.41
N VAL A 67 4.33 4.83 -9.52
CA VAL A 67 4.34 6.14 -10.19
C VAL A 67 3.80 7.23 -9.26
N TYR A 68 2.68 6.97 -8.58
CA TYR A 68 2.13 7.91 -7.61
C TYR A 68 3.12 8.25 -6.49
N GLN A 69 3.71 7.23 -5.86
CA GLN A 69 4.69 7.43 -4.79
C GLN A 69 5.93 8.19 -5.28
N LEU A 70 6.43 7.88 -6.48
CA LEU A 70 7.55 8.62 -7.09
C LEU A 70 7.20 10.09 -7.34
N ILE A 71 6.00 10.40 -7.84
CA ILE A 71 5.55 11.77 -8.08
C ILE A 71 5.42 12.52 -6.76
N VAL A 72 4.75 11.94 -5.75
CA VAL A 72 4.57 12.57 -4.44
C VAL A 72 5.90 12.84 -3.75
N LEU A 73 6.79 11.84 -3.69
CA LEU A 73 8.11 12.01 -3.11
C LEU A 73 8.96 13.01 -3.90
N GLY A 74 8.86 13.01 -5.22
CA GLY A 74 9.50 14.01 -6.08
C GLY A 74 9.01 15.43 -5.76
N ILE A 75 7.70 15.65 -5.73
CA ILE A 75 7.10 16.95 -5.41
C ILE A 75 7.52 17.41 -4.01
N LEU A 76 7.46 16.54 -3.00
CA LEU A 76 7.89 16.89 -1.65
C LEU A 76 9.40 17.17 -1.60
N ASN A 77 10.23 16.41 -2.29
CA ASN A 77 11.68 16.60 -2.29
C ASN A 77 12.09 17.91 -2.98
N PHE A 78 11.48 18.25 -4.12
CA PHE A 78 11.85 19.44 -4.90
C PHE A 78 11.07 20.70 -4.51
N ALA A 79 9.77 20.59 -4.27
CA ALA A 79 8.88 21.72 -4.00
C ALA A 79 8.39 21.78 -2.54
N GLY A 80 8.71 20.80 -1.69
CA GLY A 80 8.17 20.72 -0.33
C GLY A 80 8.53 21.90 0.56
N LYS A 81 9.73 22.50 0.40
CA LYS A 81 10.10 23.71 1.17
C LYS A 81 9.17 24.89 0.89
N SER A 82 8.84 25.10 -0.39
CA SER A 82 7.92 26.16 -0.82
C SER A 82 6.47 25.83 -0.46
N LEU A 83 6.06 24.58 -0.63
CA LEU A 83 4.69 24.12 -0.37
C LEU A 83 4.32 24.21 1.13
N LEU A 84 5.29 23.90 1.99
CA LEU A 84 5.15 23.95 3.45
C LEU A 84 5.51 25.32 4.04
N LYS A 85 5.93 26.30 3.22
CA LYS A 85 6.39 27.63 3.65
C LYS A 85 7.40 27.56 4.80
N LEU A 86 8.40 26.68 4.66
CA LEU A 86 9.41 26.45 5.68
C LEU A 86 10.55 27.44 5.52
N ASP A 87 10.46 28.57 6.22
CA ASP A 87 11.53 29.57 6.31
C ASP A 87 12.27 29.41 7.64
N GLY A 88 13.40 28.69 7.63
CA GLY A 88 14.23 28.50 8.83
C GLY A 88 15.38 27.51 8.65
N PRO A 89 16.36 27.51 9.58
CA PRO A 89 17.51 26.60 9.56
C PRO A 89 17.09 25.12 9.68
N ASP A 90 16.00 24.83 10.40
CA ASP A 90 15.48 23.47 10.59
C ASP A 90 14.55 22.97 9.47
N SER A 91 14.31 23.80 8.45
CA SER A 91 13.39 23.50 7.33
C SER A 91 13.68 22.17 6.63
N THR A 92 14.95 21.81 6.49
CA THR A 92 15.36 20.56 5.82
C THR A 92 15.04 19.33 6.68
N ALA A 93 15.22 19.41 8.01
CA ALA A 93 14.91 18.31 8.92
C ALA A 93 13.40 18.07 9.03
N VAL A 94 12.62 19.15 9.11
CA VAL A 94 11.14 19.08 9.07
C VAL A 94 10.69 18.47 7.75
N LEU A 95 11.21 18.94 6.61
CA LEU A 95 10.84 18.42 5.31
C LEU A 95 11.16 16.93 5.16
N ASN A 96 12.36 16.49 5.55
CA ASN A 96 12.73 15.07 5.49
C ASN A 96 11.81 14.21 6.37
N THR A 97 11.40 14.73 7.53
CA THR A 97 10.47 14.02 8.40
C THR A 97 9.06 13.96 7.81
N VAL A 98 8.58 15.03 7.16
CA VAL A 98 7.31 15.04 6.43
C VAL A 98 7.34 14.06 5.26
N ILE A 99 8.46 14.00 4.52
CA ILE A 99 8.67 13.04 3.44
C ILE A 99 8.58 11.61 3.99
N PHE A 100 9.31 11.30 5.06
CA PHE A 100 9.25 10.01 5.73
C PHE A 100 7.85 9.65 6.21
N ASN A 101 7.19 10.56 6.92
CA ASN A 101 5.87 10.32 7.48
C ASN A 101 4.82 10.11 6.37
N SER A 102 4.85 10.93 5.32
CA SER A 102 3.96 10.79 4.18
C SER A 102 4.20 9.47 3.43
N PHE A 103 5.46 9.06 3.29
CA PHE A 103 5.81 7.78 2.67
C PHE A 103 5.25 6.59 3.46
N VAL A 104 5.41 6.62 4.79
CA VAL A 104 4.83 5.61 5.68
C VAL A 104 3.32 5.53 5.51
N PHE A 105 2.61 6.66 5.56
CA PHE A 105 1.17 6.64 5.36
C PHE A 105 0.77 6.11 3.99
N CYS A 106 1.51 6.46 2.92
CA CYS A 106 1.29 5.85 1.60
C CYS A 106 1.42 4.32 1.64
N GLN A 107 2.36 3.74 2.40
CA GLN A 107 2.45 2.28 2.52
C GLN A 107 1.29 1.68 3.31
N VAL A 108 0.92 2.31 4.43
CA VAL A 108 -0.25 1.92 5.23
C VAL A 108 -1.53 1.88 4.37
N PHE A 109 -1.76 2.89 3.53
CA PHE A 109 -2.90 2.89 2.60
C PHE A 109 -2.74 1.92 1.43
N ASN A 110 -1.51 1.70 0.94
CA ASN A 110 -1.23 0.71 -0.09
C ASN A 110 -1.46 -0.73 0.41
N GLU A 111 -1.19 -1.01 1.69
CA GLU A 111 -1.48 -2.28 2.34
C GLU A 111 -2.99 -2.56 2.35
N ILE A 112 -3.79 -1.56 2.78
CA ILE A 112 -5.26 -1.63 2.70
C ILE A 112 -5.71 -1.90 1.26
N ASN A 113 -5.10 -1.24 0.27
CA ASN A 113 -5.45 -1.45 -1.13
C ASN A 113 -5.06 -2.86 -1.65
N SER A 114 -3.95 -3.40 -1.17
CA SER A 114 -3.40 -4.70 -1.58
C SER A 114 -4.20 -5.88 -1.03
N ARG A 115 -4.96 -5.65 0.04
CA ARG A 115 -5.86 -6.61 0.67
C ARG A 115 -6.83 -7.27 -0.29
N ASP A 116 -7.44 -6.50 -1.18
CA ASP A 116 -8.39 -7.02 -2.17
C ASP A 116 -8.08 -6.38 -3.53
N ILE A 117 -7.37 -7.11 -4.39
CA ILE A 117 -6.80 -6.59 -5.64
C ILE A 117 -7.91 -6.25 -6.67
N GLU A 118 -9.04 -6.96 -6.62
CA GLU A 118 -10.13 -6.84 -7.59
C GLU A 118 -11.34 -6.06 -7.09
N LYS A 119 -11.60 -6.06 -5.77
CA LYS A 119 -12.75 -5.32 -5.24
C LYS A 119 -12.40 -3.85 -4.99
N ILE A 120 -13.33 -2.98 -5.40
CA ILE A 120 -13.26 -1.53 -5.17
C ILE A 120 -13.55 -1.20 -3.69
N ASN A 121 -14.39 -2.00 -3.02
CA ASN A 121 -14.77 -1.79 -1.62
C ASN A 121 -13.75 -2.39 -0.63
N VAL A 122 -12.52 -1.86 -0.62
CA VAL A 122 -11.45 -2.29 0.30
C VAL A 122 -11.76 -2.06 1.78
N PHE A 123 -12.66 -1.11 2.09
CA PHE A 123 -13.14 -0.86 3.44
C PHE A 123 -14.14 -1.92 3.95
N LYS A 124 -14.80 -2.66 3.05
CA LYS A 124 -15.84 -3.63 3.45
C LYS A 124 -15.18 -4.83 4.12
N GLY A 125 -15.37 -4.96 5.43
CA GLY A 125 -14.80 -6.04 6.24
C GLY A 125 -13.39 -5.77 6.78
N MET A 126 -12.86 -4.55 6.65
CA MET A 126 -11.54 -4.17 7.20
C MET A 126 -11.52 -4.31 8.72
N PHE A 127 -12.55 -3.79 9.38
CA PHE A 127 -12.73 -3.91 10.82
C PHE A 127 -13.17 -5.30 11.29
N ASN A 128 -13.40 -6.24 10.38
CA ASN A 128 -13.83 -7.61 10.72
C ASN A 128 -12.62 -8.54 10.94
N SER A 129 -11.45 -8.19 10.38
CA SER A 129 -10.19 -8.87 10.68
C SER A 129 -9.51 -8.16 11.84
N TRP A 130 -9.57 -8.78 13.03
CA TRP A 130 -8.95 -8.24 14.22
C TRP A 130 -7.43 -8.17 14.09
N VAL A 131 -6.83 -9.12 13.35
CA VAL A 131 -5.38 -9.13 13.09
C VAL A 131 -4.97 -7.96 12.18
N PHE A 132 -5.70 -7.73 11.08
CA PHE A 132 -5.43 -6.61 10.18
C PHE A 132 -5.59 -5.26 10.89
N THR A 133 -6.69 -5.08 11.63
CA THR A 133 -6.92 -3.86 12.40
C THR A 133 -5.86 -3.66 13.49
N GLY A 134 -5.43 -4.75 14.15
CA GLY A 134 -4.36 -4.74 15.14
C GLY A 134 -3.02 -4.28 14.57
N VAL A 135 -2.58 -4.88 13.45
CA VAL A 135 -1.33 -4.50 12.77
C VAL A 135 -1.37 -3.04 12.33
N MET A 136 -2.45 -2.60 11.71
CA MET A 136 -2.61 -1.20 11.29
C MET A 136 -2.53 -0.22 12.48
N THR A 137 -3.18 -0.57 13.59
CA THR A 137 -3.14 0.25 14.82
C THR A 137 -1.73 0.30 15.39
N VAL A 138 -1.06 -0.84 15.50
CA VAL A 138 0.32 -0.94 15.98
C VAL A 138 1.26 -0.12 15.10
N THR A 139 1.15 -0.22 13.78
CA THR A 139 1.97 0.53 12.82
C THR A 139 1.79 2.04 12.98
N VAL A 140 0.56 2.53 13.11
CA VAL A 140 0.31 3.97 13.32
C VAL A 140 0.84 4.45 14.67
N VAL A 141 0.65 3.67 15.74
CA VAL A 141 1.16 4.00 17.08
C VAL A 141 2.69 4.04 17.08
N PHE A 142 3.35 3.04 16.50
CA PHE A 142 4.81 3.03 16.36
C PHE A 142 5.30 4.19 15.51
N GLN A 143 4.58 4.56 14.45
CA GLN A 143 4.92 5.72 13.63
C GLN A 143 4.91 7.01 14.45
N VAL A 144 3.90 7.23 15.29
CA VAL A 144 3.86 8.38 16.22
C VAL A 144 5.04 8.33 17.18
N ILE A 145 5.37 7.17 17.75
CA ILE A 145 6.51 7.02 18.64
C ILE A 145 7.83 7.36 17.95
N ILE A 146 8.03 6.88 16.71
CA ILE A 146 9.24 7.13 15.92
C ILE A 146 9.40 8.62 15.61
N VAL A 147 8.32 9.29 15.22
CA VAL A 147 8.36 10.70 14.80
C VAL A 147 8.51 11.64 16.00
N GLU A 148 7.79 11.41 17.10
CA GLU A 148 7.75 12.32 18.24
C GLU A 148 8.85 12.06 19.28
N PHE A 149 9.22 10.80 19.51
CA PHE A 149 10.10 10.41 20.63
C PHE A 149 11.45 9.82 20.19
N LEU A 150 11.53 9.23 19.01
CA LEU A 150 12.71 8.51 18.52
C LEU A 150 13.50 9.29 17.45
N GLY A 151 13.38 10.62 17.48
CA GLY A 151 14.04 11.54 16.53
C GLY A 151 15.54 11.35 16.37
N ALA A 152 16.25 11.08 17.47
CA ALA A 152 17.69 10.85 17.45
C ALA A 152 18.09 9.56 16.69
N PHE A 153 17.24 8.53 16.69
CA PHE A 153 17.51 7.27 16.01
C PHE A 153 17.10 7.33 14.53
N ALA A 154 15.92 7.89 14.25
CA ALA A 154 15.36 7.94 12.90
C ALA A 154 15.79 9.20 12.11
N THR A 155 16.56 10.11 12.72
CA THR A 155 16.89 11.43 12.16
C THR A 155 15.62 12.20 11.79
N THR A 156 14.64 12.19 12.71
CA THR A 156 13.34 12.85 12.56
C THR A 156 13.18 13.95 13.59
N VAL A 157 12.34 14.94 13.28
CA VAL A 157 11.94 15.99 14.21
C VAL A 157 10.45 15.91 14.52
N PRO A 158 10.01 16.29 15.73
CA PRO A 158 8.59 16.35 16.09
C PRO A 158 7.79 17.16 15.06
N LEU A 159 6.68 16.61 14.58
CA LEU A 159 5.85 17.25 13.56
C LEU A 159 4.72 18.03 14.21
N SER A 160 4.41 19.21 13.66
CA SER A 160 3.16 19.87 14.04
C SER A 160 1.95 19.08 13.52
N TRP A 161 0.81 19.22 14.20
CA TRP A 161 -0.44 18.58 13.81
C TRP A 161 -0.84 18.86 12.34
N GLN A 162 -0.51 20.03 11.81
CA GLN A 162 -0.77 20.38 10.40
C GLN A 162 0.02 19.50 9.43
N HIS A 163 1.29 19.21 9.74
CA HIS A 163 2.13 18.34 8.94
C HIS A 163 1.68 16.87 9.03
N TRP A 164 1.25 16.43 10.21
CA TRP A 164 0.61 15.13 10.41
C TRP A 164 -0.63 14.97 9.54
N LEU A 165 -1.56 15.95 9.60
CA LEU A 165 -2.75 15.95 8.76
C LEU A 165 -2.42 15.94 7.27
N LEU A 166 -1.43 16.72 6.85
CA LEU A 166 -0.98 16.75 5.46
C LEU A 166 -0.44 15.38 5.01
N SER A 167 0.40 14.73 5.83
CA SER A 167 0.92 13.39 5.53
C SER A 167 -0.18 12.33 5.43
N ILE A 168 -1.17 12.38 6.33
CA ILE A 168 -2.34 11.49 6.27
C ILE A 168 -3.16 11.77 5.01
N LEU A 169 -3.37 13.04 4.67
CA LEU A 169 -4.11 13.45 3.48
C LEU A 169 -3.40 12.95 2.20
N ILE A 170 -2.10 13.17 2.08
CA ILE A 170 -1.28 12.63 0.99
C ILE A 170 -1.43 11.11 0.92
N GLY A 171 -1.27 10.40 2.05
CA GLY A 171 -1.50 8.97 2.11
C GLY A 171 -2.89 8.57 1.62
N SER A 172 -3.94 9.28 2.02
CA SER A 172 -5.32 8.98 1.64
C SER A 172 -5.57 9.16 0.13
N LEU A 173 -4.90 10.12 -0.52
CA LEU A 173 -4.96 10.29 -1.97
C LEU A 173 -4.43 9.06 -2.71
N SER A 174 -3.45 8.33 -2.15
CA SER A 174 -2.98 7.06 -2.74
C SER A 174 -4.12 6.04 -2.90
N MET A 175 -5.09 6.06 -1.99
CA MET A 175 -6.24 5.17 -2.06
C MET A 175 -7.23 5.59 -3.15
N ILE A 176 -7.43 6.89 -3.34
CA ILE A 176 -8.23 7.42 -4.45
C ILE A 176 -7.62 7.00 -5.79
N VAL A 177 -6.30 7.15 -5.94
CA VAL A 177 -5.58 6.68 -7.13
C VAL A 177 -5.76 5.18 -7.32
N ALA A 178 -5.73 4.39 -6.25
CA ALA A 178 -5.98 2.96 -6.34
C ALA A 178 -7.38 2.61 -6.88
N VAL A 179 -8.41 3.33 -6.42
CA VAL A 179 -9.78 3.17 -6.92
C VAL A 179 -9.85 3.51 -8.41
N PHE A 180 -9.23 4.62 -8.83
CA PHE A 180 -9.16 4.99 -10.25
C PHE A 180 -8.45 3.92 -11.10
N LEU A 181 -7.33 3.37 -10.62
CA LEU A 181 -6.62 2.29 -11.32
C LEU A 181 -7.48 1.04 -11.43
N LYS A 182 -8.24 0.69 -10.39
CA LYS A 182 -9.16 -0.46 -10.39
C LYS A 182 -10.32 -0.28 -11.39
N CYS A 183 -10.75 0.94 -11.68
CA CYS A 183 -11.78 1.24 -12.68
C CYS A 183 -11.32 1.02 -14.14
N ILE A 184 -10.02 1.02 -14.42
CA ILE A 184 -9.50 0.81 -15.77
C ILE A 184 -9.55 -0.69 -16.08
N PRO A 185 -10.44 -1.18 -16.96
CA PRO A 185 -10.51 -2.61 -17.25
C PRO A 185 -9.20 -3.06 -17.90
N VAL A 186 -8.60 -4.10 -17.34
CA VAL A 186 -7.47 -4.79 -17.96
C VAL A 186 -8.03 -6.04 -18.61
N GLU A 187 -7.76 -6.25 -19.89
CA GLU A 187 -8.05 -7.50 -20.55
C GLU A 187 -7.32 -8.63 -19.82
N SER A 188 -8.07 -9.34 -18.98
CA SER A 188 -7.69 -10.66 -18.55
C SER A 188 -7.71 -11.51 -19.81
N CYS A 189 -6.55 -11.99 -20.26
CA CYS A 189 -6.54 -13.03 -21.27
C CYS A 189 -7.42 -14.15 -20.73
N ARG A 190 -8.59 -14.38 -21.34
CA ARG A 190 -9.40 -15.57 -21.09
C ARG A 190 -8.50 -16.74 -21.46
N HIS A 191 -7.87 -17.33 -20.46
CA HIS A 191 -7.14 -18.55 -20.68
C HIS A 191 -8.19 -19.60 -20.99
N HIS A 192 -8.12 -20.14 -22.21
CA HIS A 192 -8.92 -21.30 -22.57
C HIS A 192 -8.32 -22.45 -21.76
N ASP A 193 -8.80 -22.63 -20.54
CA ASP A 193 -8.45 -23.79 -19.74
C ASP A 193 -9.10 -24.96 -20.48
N GLY A 194 -8.28 -25.79 -21.14
CA GLY A 194 -8.71 -26.93 -21.96
C GLY A 194 -9.38 -28.06 -21.17
N TYR A 195 -10.08 -27.73 -20.09
CA TYR A 195 -10.95 -28.63 -19.36
C TYR A 195 -12.35 -28.55 -19.96
N GLU A 196 -12.76 -29.60 -20.67
CA GLU A 196 -14.19 -29.86 -20.85
C GLU A 196 -14.82 -30.02 -19.47
N LEU A 197 -15.98 -29.39 -19.26
CA LEU A 197 -16.81 -29.66 -18.10
C LEU A 197 -17.08 -31.17 -18.09
N LEU A 198 -16.68 -31.85 -17.01
CA LEU A 198 -17.01 -33.26 -16.84
C LEU A 198 -18.53 -33.40 -17.01
N PRO A 199 -19.02 -34.33 -17.85
CA PRO A 199 -20.44 -34.54 -18.03
C PRO A 199 -21.06 -34.77 -16.65
N SER A 200 -22.03 -33.92 -16.30
CA SER A 200 -22.79 -34.04 -15.07
C SER A 200 -23.28 -35.48 -14.98
N GLY A 201 -22.83 -36.20 -13.95
CA GLY A 201 -23.22 -37.58 -13.70
C GLY A 201 -24.74 -37.71 -13.70
N PRO A 202 -25.29 -38.90 -14.03
CA PRO A 202 -26.71 -39.08 -14.21
C PRO A 202 -27.46 -38.56 -12.99
N SER A 203 -28.37 -37.61 -13.21
CA SER A 203 -29.26 -37.11 -12.18
C SER A 203 -29.94 -38.31 -11.53
N SER A 204 -29.60 -38.59 -10.28
CA SER A 204 -30.26 -39.59 -9.46
C SER A 204 -31.71 -39.16 -9.27
N SER A 205 -32.55 -39.52 -10.23
CA SER A 205 -34.01 -39.55 -10.12
C SER A 205 -34.35 -40.66 -9.14
N ILE A 206 -34.20 -40.37 -7.85
CA ILE A 206 -34.86 -41.09 -6.78
C ILE A 206 -36.02 -40.21 -6.37
N SER A 207 -37.17 -40.46 -7.00
CA SER A 207 -38.47 -39.93 -6.61
C SER A 207 -39.35 -41.13 -6.30
N ALA A 208 -39.71 -41.24 -5.03
CA ALA A 208 -40.78 -42.05 -4.41
C ALA A 208 -40.78 -43.57 -4.66
#